data_AF-A0A5N8WHK7-F1
#
_entry.id   AF-A0A5N8WHK7-F1
#
_cell.length_a   1.000
_cell.length_b   1.000
_cell.length_c   1.000
_cell.angle_alpha   90.00
_cell.angle_beta   90.00
_cell.angle_gamma   90.00
#
_symmetry.space_group_name_H-M   'P 1'
#
loop_
_entity.id
_entity.type
_entity.pdbx_description
1 polymer ?
#
loop_
_entity_poly.entity_id
_entity_poly.type
_entity_poly.pdbx_seq_one_letter_code
_entity_poly.pdbx_strand_id
1 'polypeptide(L)'
;MAAFAEAGAYVGAPSGVYLAESGSNPDVSLLYDINGLAKAAPTWFDRVMGFVGEYGLLFAMVLLVLWCWWSVRRRGGDEAASSVAALVWAPIAAAIAVLVNVPIRGFVERPRPFVDHEGLEVLVSGKTDYSFVSDHATLTMAMAVALFVANRKFGLAGLGLGLLEGFCRVYMG
;
A
#
# COMPACT_ATOMS: atom_id res chain seq x y z
N MET A 1 -24.87 -13.33 58.91
CA MET A 1 -25.82 -12.25 58.58
C MET A 1 -25.09 -11.33 57.61
N ALA A 2 -25.30 -11.40 56.28
CA ALA A 2 -26.48 -10.92 55.53
C ALA A 2 -26.77 -9.43 55.83
N ALA A 3 -26.88 -8.48 54.89
CA ALA A 3 -26.80 -8.48 53.43
C ALA A 3 -26.94 -7.01 52.90
N PHE A 4 -26.70 -6.81 51.58
CA PHE A 4 -27.19 -5.73 50.67
C PHE A 4 -26.67 -4.30 50.91
N ALA A 5 -26.45 -3.39 49.94
CA ALA A 5 -26.54 -3.26 48.47
C ALA A 5 -25.56 -2.10 48.10
N GLU A 6 -25.09 -1.81 46.88
CA GLU A 6 -25.81 -1.52 45.65
C GLU A 6 -24.87 -1.66 44.42
N ALA A 7 -25.49 -2.05 43.31
CA ALA A 7 -24.93 -1.99 41.98
C ALA A 7 -24.92 -0.54 41.47
N GLY A 8 -23.73 -0.01 41.18
CA GLY A 8 -23.54 1.28 40.50
C GLY A 8 -23.46 1.07 38.99
N ALA A 9 -24.47 1.59 38.31
CA ALA A 9 -24.82 1.37 36.92
C ALA A 9 -23.71 1.63 35.89
N TYR A 10 -23.73 0.81 34.85
CA TYR A 10 -23.25 1.12 33.50
C TYR A 10 -23.80 2.48 33.05
N VAL A 11 -22.98 3.53 33.17
CA VAL A 11 -23.27 4.83 32.57
C VAL A 11 -23.04 4.66 31.08
N GLY A 12 -24.14 4.50 30.35
CA GLY A 12 -24.16 4.45 28.90
C GLY A 12 -23.43 5.67 28.32
N ALA A 13 -22.42 5.40 27.52
CA ALA A 13 -21.84 6.40 26.64
C ALA A 13 -23.00 7.03 25.83
N PRO A 14 -23.07 8.36 25.73
CA PRO A 14 -24.14 9.02 25.00
C PRO A 14 -24.12 8.50 23.56
N SER A 15 -25.24 7.87 23.16
CA SER A 15 -25.51 7.34 21.83
C SER A 15 -25.45 8.39 20.70
N GLY A 16 -25.08 9.64 21.02
CA GLY A 16 -24.83 10.73 20.08
C GLY A 16 -23.36 10.92 19.69
N VAL A 17 -22.39 10.27 20.34
CA VAL A 17 -20.95 10.41 19.96
C VAL A 17 -20.59 9.48 18.79
N TYR A 18 -21.21 8.30 18.71
CA TYR A 18 -21.02 7.38 17.57
C TYR A 18 -21.71 7.84 16.27
N LEU A 19 -22.61 8.82 16.34
CA LEU A 19 -23.35 9.33 15.18
C LEU A 19 -22.70 10.56 14.54
N ALA A 20 -21.68 11.15 15.17
CA ALA A 20 -20.98 12.33 14.64
C ALA A 20 -19.73 11.98 13.79
N GLU A 21 -19.22 10.75 13.88
CA GLU A 21 -18.15 10.23 12.99
C GLU A 21 -18.70 9.40 11.80
N SER A 22 -20.02 9.31 11.64
CA SER A 22 -20.65 8.62 10.51
C SER A 22 -20.89 9.53 9.30
N GLY A 23 -20.02 10.50 9.04
CA GLY A 23 -19.81 10.90 7.66
C GLY A 23 -19.14 9.71 7.00
N SER A 24 -19.76 9.09 5.98
CA SER A 24 -19.17 7.92 5.32
C SER A 24 -17.71 8.24 4.99
N ASN A 25 -16.76 7.67 5.72
CA ASN A 25 -15.35 7.86 5.43
C ASN A 25 -14.94 6.64 4.63
N PRO A 26 -15.08 6.70 3.28
CA PRO A 26 -14.99 5.53 2.43
C PRO A 26 -13.63 4.84 2.56
N ASP A 27 -12.57 5.60 2.84
CA ASP A 27 -11.23 5.08 3.07
C ASP A 27 -11.14 4.24 4.37
N VAL A 28 -11.79 4.67 5.45
CA VAL A 28 -11.84 3.92 6.72
C VAL A 28 -12.67 2.66 6.55
N SER A 29 -13.81 2.73 5.85
CA SER A 29 -14.61 1.53 5.55
C SER A 29 -13.83 0.54 4.69
N LEU A 30 -13.14 1.02 3.65
CA LEU A 30 -12.32 0.19 2.76
C LEU A 30 -11.15 -0.44 3.53
N LEU A 31 -10.54 0.30 4.45
CA LEU A 31 -9.46 -0.20 5.30
C LEU A 31 -9.95 -1.36 6.16
N TYR A 32 -11.08 -1.22 6.85
CA TYR A 32 -11.62 -2.29 7.68
C TYR A 32 -12.09 -3.50 6.87
N ASP A 33 -12.67 -3.28 5.68
CA ASP A 33 -13.08 -4.37 4.79
C ASP A 33 -11.88 -5.20 4.30
N ILE A 34 -10.80 -4.53 3.89
CA ILE A 34 -9.61 -5.19 3.34
C ILE A 34 -8.72 -5.77 4.46
N ASN A 35 -8.42 -5.01 5.52
CA ASN A 35 -7.64 -5.51 6.66
C ASN A 35 -8.42 -6.56 7.47
N GLY A 36 -9.75 -6.52 7.44
CA GLY A 36 -10.60 -7.57 8.02
C GLY A 36 -10.33 -8.96 7.44
N LEU A 37 -9.84 -9.05 6.20
CA LEU A 37 -9.38 -10.31 5.61
C LEU A 37 -8.15 -10.88 6.35
N ALA A 38 -7.25 -10.03 6.85
CA ALA A 38 -6.10 -10.47 7.63
C ALA A 38 -6.52 -11.11 8.96
N LYS A 39 -7.53 -10.57 9.64
CA LYS A 39 -8.08 -11.20 10.86
C LYS A 39 -8.62 -12.61 10.65
N ALA A 40 -9.13 -12.90 9.44
CA ALA A 40 -9.67 -14.20 9.08
C ALA A 40 -8.61 -15.14 8.48
N ALA A 41 -7.41 -14.64 8.20
CA ALA A 41 -6.38 -15.39 7.50
C ALA A 41 -5.58 -16.30 8.46
N PRO A 42 -5.08 -17.45 7.98
CA PRO A 42 -4.10 -18.22 8.73
C PRO A 42 -2.79 -17.45 8.89
N THR A 43 -2.13 -17.59 10.05
CA THR A 43 -0.87 -16.88 10.38
C THR A 43 0.27 -17.09 9.37
N TRP A 44 0.31 -18.24 8.67
CA TRP A 44 1.29 -18.47 7.61
C TRP A 44 1.04 -17.59 6.38
N PHE A 45 -0.23 -17.32 6.06
CA PHE A 45 -0.63 -16.50 4.92
C PHE A 45 -0.28 -15.04 5.17
N ASP A 46 -0.53 -14.54 6.37
CA ASP A 46 -0.15 -13.17 6.74
C ASP A 46 1.35 -12.94 6.71
N ARG A 47 2.15 -13.93 7.11
CA ARG A 47 3.62 -13.86 6.98
C ARG A 47 4.05 -13.78 5.52
N VAL A 48 3.40 -14.54 4.63
CA VAL A 48 3.65 -14.47 3.19
C VAL A 48 3.24 -13.11 2.64
N MET A 49 2.04 -12.62 2.98
CA MET A 49 1.55 -11.31 2.55
C MET A 49 2.44 -10.17 3.05
N GLY A 50 2.91 -10.23 4.29
CA GLY A 50 3.86 -9.26 4.84
C GLY A 50 5.17 -9.24 4.07
N PHE A 51 5.74 -10.39 3.74
CA PHE A 51 6.95 -10.47 2.93
C PHE A 51 6.73 -10.00 1.48
N VAL A 52 5.61 -10.42 0.88
CA VAL A 52 5.25 -10.09 -0.51
C VAL A 52 5.02 -8.59 -0.67
N GLY A 53 4.25 -7.97 0.23
CA GLY A 53 3.98 -6.53 0.21
C GLY A 53 5.20 -5.68 0.62
N GLU A 54 6.04 -6.14 1.55
CA GLU A 54 7.19 -5.31 1.96
C GLU A 54 8.35 -5.38 0.96
N TYR A 55 8.56 -6.53 0.31
CA TYR A 55 9.74 -6.77 -0.55
C TYR A 55 9.41 -7.44 -1.89
N GLY A 56 8.53 -8.44 -1.89
CA GLY A 56 8.34 -9.34 -3.02
C GLY A 56 7.84 -8.65 -4.29
N LEU A 57 6.85 -7.77 -4.18
CA LEU A 57 6.24 -7.08 -5.32
C LEU A 57 7.15 -6.02 -5.92
N LEU A 58 7.88 -5.27 -5.09
CA LEU A 58 8.91 -4.36 -5.56
C LEU A 58 10.03 -5.10 -6.29
N PHE A 59 10.49 -6.22 -5.73
CA PHE A 59 11.48 -7.07 -6.39
C PHE A 59 10.95 -7.61 -7.72
N ALA A 60 9.71 -8.09 -7.77
CA ALA A 60 9.06 -8.54 -9.00
C ALA A 60 8.95 -7.42 -10.05
N MET A 61 8.66 -6.18 -9.64
CA MET A 61 8.64 -5.01 -10.52
C MET A 61 10.01 -4.75 -11.16
N VAL A 62 11.09 -4.78 -10.36
CA VAL A 62 12.46 -4.62 -10.88
C VAL A 62 12.80 -5.73 -11.88
N LEU A 63 12.49 -6.98 -11.55
CA LEU A 63 12.69 -8.11 -12.46
C LEU A 63 11.89 -7.96 -13.76
N LEU A 64 10.67 -7.42 -13.70
CA LEU A 64 9.84 -7.19 -14.88
C LEU A 64 10.45 -6.13 -15.80
N VAL A 65 10.98 -5.03 -15.24
CA VAL A 65 11.70 -4.01 -16.02
C VAL A 65 12.96 -4.58 -16.66
N LEU A 66 13.75 -5.37 -15.92
CA LEU A 66 14.94 -6.04 -16.44
C LEU A 66 14.60 -7.07 -17.53
N TRP A 67 13.50 -7.80 -17.38
CA TRP A 67 13.01 -8.71 -18.39
C TRP A 67 12.57 -7.96 -19.65
N CYS A 68 11.84 -6.85 -19.51
CA CYS A 68 11.49 -6.00 -20.65
C CYS A 68 12.76 -5.50 -21.37
N TRP A 69 13.74 -5.00 -20.62
CA TRP A 69 15.03 -4.57 -21.14
C TRP A 69 15.73 -5.66 -21.94
N TRP A 70 15.87 -6.85 -21.36
CA TRP A 70 16.51 -7.99 -22.02
C TRP A 70 15.73 -8.45 -23.25
N SER A 71 14.39 -8.47 -23.19
CA SER A 71 13.52 -8.85 -24.30
C SER A 71 13.66 -7.87 -25.48
N VAL A 72 13.72 -6.57 -25.23
CA VAL A 72 13.89 -5.54 -26.26
C VAL A 72 15.29 -5.64 -26.88
N ARG A 73 16.33 -5.75 -26.05
CA ARG A 73 17.73 -5.91 -26.50
C ARG A 73 17.91 -7.13 -27.42
N ARG A 74 17.26 -8.26 -27.11
CA ARG A 74 17.37 -9.48 -27.92
C ARG A 74 16.69 -9.40 -29.29
N ARG A 75 15.68 -8.54 -29.46
CA ARG A 75 14.97 -8.41 -30.74
C ARG A 75 15.80 -7.67 -31.80
N GLY A 76 16.71 -6.79 -31.37
CA GLY A 76 17.52 -5.97 -32.28
C GLY A 76 16.69 -4.98 -33.10
N GLY A 77 17.36 -4.12 -33.88
CA GLY A 77 16.73 -3.13 -34.76
C GLY A 77 16.76 -1.70 -34.23
N ASP A 78 16.38 -0.75 -35.09
CA ASP A 78 16.51 0.69 -34.84
C ASP A 78 15.66 1.17 -33.64
N GLU A 79 14.53 0.50 -33.37
CA GLU A 79 13.64 0.79 -32.23
C GLU A 79 14.15 0.25 -30.88
N ALA A 80 15.18 -0.61 -30.88
CA ALA A 80 15.71 -1.18 -29.64
C ALA A 80 16.39 -0.10 -28.78
N ALA A 81 17.11 0.84 -29.40
CA ALA A 81 17.79 1.91 -28.69
C ALA A 81 16.80 2.88 -28.03
N SER A 82 15.75 3.29 -28.74
CA SER A 82 14.71 4.19 -28.22
C SER A 82 13.90 3.54 -27.10
N SER A 83 13.56 2.26 -27.24
CA SER A 83 12.85 1.49 -26.21
C SER A 83 13.69 1.31 -24.94
N VAL A 84 14.99 1.05 -25.09
CA VAL A 84 15.93 0.95 -23.96
C VAL A 84 16.09 2.30 -23.24
N ALA A 85 16.21 3.40 -23.99
CA ALA A 85 16.23 4.74 -23.42
C ALA A 85 14.93 5.05 -22.67
N ALA A 86 13.78 4.63 -23.19
CA ALA A 86 12.50 4.80 -22.52
C ALA A 86 12.43 4.05 -21.18
N LEU A 87 13.03 2.86 -21.06
CA LEU A 87 13.04 2.08 -19.81
C LEU A 87 13.84 2.74 -18.68
N VAL A 88 14.81 3.60 -19.00
CA VAL A 88 15.55 4.38 -17.99
C VAL A 88 14.63 5.35 -17.24
N TRP A 89 13.50 5.73 -17.83
CA TRP A 89 12.50 6.54 -17.14
C TRP A 89 11.83 5.82 -15.98
N ALA A 90 11.83 4.48 -15.90
CA ALA A 90 11.20 3.77 -14.78
C ALA A 90 11.85 4.08 -13.42
N PRO A 91 13.18 3.89 -13.23
CA PRO A 91 13.83 4.29 -11.97
C PRO A 91 13.85 5.82 -11.75
N ILE A 92 13.91 6.62 -12.81
CA ILE A 92 13.88 8.09 -12.69
C ILE A 92 12.50 8.58 -12.21
N ALA A 93 11.42 8.09 -12.81
CA ALA A 93 10.05 8.44 -12.42
C ALA A 93 9.78 8.01 -10.98
N ALA A 94 10.23 6.82 -10.58
CA ALA A 94 10.17 6.35 -9.19
C ALA A 94 10.90 7.29 -8.23
N ALA A 95 12.14 7.66 -8.55
CA ALA A 95 12.92 8.58 -7.72
C ALA A 95 12.24 9.96 -7.60
N ILE A 96 11.76 10.53 -8.71
CA ILE A 96 11.03 11.81 -8.70
C ILE A 96 9.76 11.69 -7.85
N ALA A 97 8.99 10.61 -8.03
CA ALA A 97 7.74 10.42 -7.30
C ALA A 97 7.98 10.34 -5.78
N VAL A 98 9.01 9.60 -5.34
CA VAL A 98 9.39 9.52 -3.92
C VAL A 98 9.90 10.87 -3.41
N LEU A 99 10.74 11.58 -4.18
CA LEU A 99 11.24 12.91 -3.80
C LEU A 99 10.10 13.92 -3.60
N VAL A 100 9.08 13.87 -4.44
CA VAL A 100 7.86 14.69 -4.31
C VAL A 100 7.00 14.22 -3.13
N ASN A 101 7.00 12.91 -2.82
CA ASN A 101 6.26 12.37 -1.69
C ASN A 101 6.79 12.90 -0.34
N VAL A 102 8.10 13.07 -0.19
CA VAL A 102 8.73 13.53 1.07
C VAL A 102 8.15 14.85 1.63
N PRO A 103 8.05 15.95 0.86
CA PRO A 103 7.42 17.17 1.36
C PRO A 103 5.90 17.03 1.54
N ILE A 104 5.22 16.25 0.70
CA ILE A 104 3.77 16.03 0.81
C ILE A 104 3.43 15.33 2.12
N ARG A 105 4.15 14.26 2.47
CA ARG A 105 3.90 13.53 3.73
C ARG A 105 4.15 14.40 4.95
N GLY A 106 5.17 15.26 4.91
CA GLY A 106 5.46 16.22 5.98
C GLY A 106 4.50 17.40 6.05
N PHE A 107 3.75 17.68 4.98
CA PHE A 107 2.71 18.70 4.97
C PHE A 107 1.36 18.16 5.45
N VAL A 108 1.01 16.93 5.05
CA VAL A 108 -0.27 16.30 5.40
C VAL A 108 -0.24 15.68 6.79
N GLU A 109 0.91 15.14 7.21
CA GLU A 109 1.15 14.60 8.56
C GLU A 109 0.09 13.59 9.03
N ARG A 110 -0.48 12.81 8.11
CA ARG A 110 -1.53 11.84 8.44
C ARG A 110 -0.94 10.70 9.28
N PRO A 111 -1.40 10.48 10.53
CA PRO A 111 -0.96 9.35 11.34
C PRO A 111 -1.24 8.02 10.63
N ARG A 112 -0.51 6.97 11.02
CA ARG A 112 -0.77 5.62 10.50
C ARG A 112 -2.08 5.07 11.07
N PRO A 113 -2.86 4.30 10.30
CA PRO A 113 -4.17 3.86 10.75
C PRO A 113 -4.15 3.15 12.10
N PHE A 114 -3.11 2.35 12.36
CA PHE A 114 -2.91 1.65 13.64
C PHE A 114 -2.63 2.54 14.86
N VAL A 115 -2.44 3.85 14.67
CA VAL A 115 -2.27 4.82 15.77
C VAL A 115 -3.63 5.25 16.32
N ASP A 116 -4.60 5.51 15.44
CA ASP A 116 -5.88 6.10 15.80
C ASP A 116 -7.08 5.15 15.64
N HIS A 117 -6.89 3.97 15.03
CA HIS A 117 -7.95 2.99 14.76
C HIS A 117 -7.65 1.66 15.47
N GLU A 118 -8.46 1.34 16.47
CA GLU A 118 -8.33 0.08 17.22
C GLU A 118 -8.79 -1.14 16.41
N GLY A 119 -8.16 -2.28 16.69
CA GLY A 119 -8.56 -3.56 16.11
C GLY A 119 -8.11 -3.76 14.67
N LEU A 120 -7.03 -3.12 14.20
CA LEU A 120 -6.37 -3.51 12.94
C LEU A 120 -5.33 -4.60 13.20
N GLU A 121 -5.17 -5.53 12.25
CA GLU A 121 -4.07 -6.50 12.27
C GLU A 121 -2.86 -5.89 11.55
N VAL A 122 -1.79 -5.59 12.30
CA VAL A 122 -0.59 -4.92 11.76
C VAL A 122 0.48 -5.95 11.46
N LEU A 123 0.67 -6.24 10.18
CA LEU A 123 1.57 -7.31 9.74
C LEU A 123 3.05 -6.90 9.72
N VAL A 124 3.33 -5.59 9.71
CA VAL A 124 4.69 -5.04 9.77
C VAL A 124 4.76 -3.95 10.83
N SER A 125 5.37 -4.28 11.97
CA SER A 125 5.59 -3.36 13.08
C SER A 125 6.79 -2.44 12.88
N GLY A 126 6.81 -1.29 13.57
CA GLY A 126 8.00 -0.43 13.68
C GLY A 126 8.09 0.71 12.67
N LYS A 127 7.01 0.99 11.92
CA LYS A 127 6.93 2.17 11.04
C LYS A 127 6.59 3.41 11.86
N THR A 128 7.45 4.43 11.81
CA THR A 128 7.32 5.69 12.56
C THR A 128 7.04 6.90 11.67
N ASP A 129 6.89 6.68 10.37
CA ASP A 129 6.57 7.67 9.35
C ASP A 129 5.06 7.81 9.13
N TYR A 130 4.64 8.91 8.48
CA TYR A 130 3.24 9.18 8.14
C TYR A 130 2.67 8.18 7.11
N SER A 131 1.35 8.00 7.11
CA SER A 131 0.67 7.05 6.20
C SER A 131 0.46 7.57 4.78
N PHE A 132 0.44 8.89 4.61
CA PHE A 132 0.17 9.55 3.34
C PHE A 132 1.42 10.26 2.81
N VAL A 133 1.85 10.07 1.55
CA VAL A 133 1.45 9.03 0.59
C VAL A 133 2.27 7.76 0.84
N SER A 134 1.73 6.57 0.56
CA SER A 134 2.49 5.32 0.69
C SER A 134 3.71 5.29 -0.24
N ASP A 135 4.91 5.12 0.31
CA ASP A 135 6.16 5.02 -0.45
C ASP A 135 6.15 3.83 -1.43
N HIS A 136 5.81 2.61 -0.98
CA HIS A 136 5.77 1.43 -1.84
C HIS A 136 4.79 1.54 -3.01
N ALA A 137 3.54 1.95 -2.75
CA ALA A 137 2.54 2.15 -3.79
C ALA A 137 2.97 3.25 -4.79
N THR A 138 3.54 4.35 -4.29
CA THR A 138 4.06 5.44 -5.13
C THR A 138 5.16 4.95 -6.05
N LEU A 139 6.13 4.24 -5.48
CA LEU A 139 7.30 3.75 -6.20
C LEU A 139 6.91 2.72 -7.27
N THR A 140 6.12 1.71 -6.89
CA THR A 140 5.71 0.64 -7.82
C THR A 140 4.79 1.16 -8.93
N MET A 141 3.85 2.07 -8.63
CA MET A 141 2.98 2.64 -9.66
C MET A 141 3.74 3.56 -10.63
N ALA A 142 4.69 4.37 -10.13
CA ALA A 142 5.54 5.19 -10.99
C ALA A 142 6.35 4.34 -11.98
N MET A 143 6.95 3.24 -11.50
CA MET A 143 7.67 2.29 -12.36
C MET A 143 6.72 1.62 -13.37
N ALA A 144 5.52 1.22 -12.94
CA ALA A 144 4.52 0.57 -13.79
C ALA A 144 4.08 1.47 -14.95
N VAL A 145 3.77 2.75 -14.66
CA VAL A 145 3.35 3.72 -15.69
C VAL A 145 4.49 4.02 -16.66
N ALA A 146 5.71 4.24 -16.16
CA ALA A 146 6.87 4.44 -17.02
C ALA A 146 7.14 3.22 -17.93
N LEU A 147 7.02 2.01 -17.37
CA LEU A 147 7.14 0.77 -18.13
C LEU A 147 6.02 0.63 -19.17
N PHE A 148 4.79 1.07 -18.86
CA PHE A 148 3.67 1.05 -19.81
C PHE A 148 3.86 1.99 -20.99
N VAL A 149 4.40 3.17 -20.74
CA VAL A 149 4.78 4.11 -21.80
C VAL A 149 5.89 3.52 -22.68
N ALA A 150 6.89 2.86 -22.08
CA ALA A 150 8.00 2.24 -22.81
C ALA A 150 7.59 0.95 -23.56
N ASN A 151 6.72 0.13 -22.98
CA ASN A 151 6.24 -1.13 -23.54
C ASN A 151 4.88 -1.51 -22.97
N ARG A 152 3.81 -1.36 -23.77
CA ARG A 152 2.43 -1.62 -23.31
C ARG A 152 2.22 -3.04 -22.76
N LYS A 153 2.84 -4.06 -23.36
CA LYS A 153 2.65 -5.45 -22.93
C LYS A 153 3.23 -5.70 -21.54
N PHE A 154 4.48 -5.29 -21.32
CA PHE A 154 5.14 -5.40 -20.01
C PHE A 154 4.52 -4.45 -18.99
N GLY A 155 4.16 -3.24 -19.40
CA GLY A 155 3.55 -2.28 -18.50
C GLY A 155 2.14 -2.65 -18.03
N LEU A 156 1.34 -3.38 -18.81
CA LEU A 156 0.07 -3.92 -18.31
C LEU A 156 0.31 -4.89 -17.13
N ALA A 157 1.33 -5.73 -17.22
CA ALA A 157 1.73 -6.58 -16.09
C ALA A 157 2.26 -5.73 -14.92
N GLY A 158 3.02 -4.67 -15.21
CA GLY A 158 3.50 -3.72 -14.21
C GLY A 158 2.35 -3.01 -13.48
N LEU A 159 1.32 -2.54 -14.19
CA LEU A 159 0.15 -1.91 -13.59
C LEU A 159 -0.59 -2.88 -12.66
N GLY A 160 -0.69 -4.15 -13.06
CA GLY A 160 -1.21 -5.21 -12.18
C GLY A 160 -0.40 -5.35 -10.89
N LEU A 161 0.93 -5.37 -10.97
CA LEU A 161 1.80 -5.40 -9.79
C LEU A 161 1.65 -4.16 -8.90
N GLY A 162 1.55 -2.96 -9.49
CA GLY A 162 1.37 -1.71 -8.73
C GLY A 162 0.01 -1.64 -8.02
N LEU A 163 -1.05 -2.14 -8.64
CA LEU A 163 -2.37 -2.25 -7.99
C LEU A 163 -2.35 -3.28 -6.86
N LEU A 164 -1.69 -4.42 -7.07
CA LEU A 164 -1.51 -5.44 -6.05
C LEU A 164 -0.67 -4.93 -4.87
N GLU A 165 0.36 -4.12 -5.13
CA GLU A 165 1.14 -3.45 -4.08
C GLU A 165 0.23 -2.54 -3.25
N GLY A 166 -0.54 -1.66 -3.89
CA GLY A 166 -1.50 -0.80 -3.21
C GLY A 166 -2.48 -1.60 -2.33
N PHE A 167 -3.00 -2.72 -2.84
CA PHE A 167 -3.84 -3.63 -2.06
C PHE A 167 -3.11 -4.21 -0.84
N CYS A 168 -1.89 -4.74 -1.01
CA CYS A 168 -1.09 -5.28 0.10
C CYS A 168 -0.84 -4.22 1.18
N ARG A 169 -0.59 -2.97 0.79
CA ARG A 169 -0.38 -1.86 1.73
C ARG A 169 -1.61 -1.59 2.61
N VAL A 170 -2.83 -1.77 2.08
CA VAL A 170 -4.08 -1.65 2.86
C VAL A 170 -4.34 -2.92 3.67
N TYR A 171 -4.10 -4.10 3.10
CA TYR A 171 -4.25 -5.40 3.77
C TYR A 171 -3.39 -5.49 5.03
N MET A 172 -2.17 -4.96 5.00
CA MET A 172 -1.19 -5.08 6.08
C MET A 172 -1.39 -4.10 7.25
N GLY A 173 -2.28 -3.11 7.11
CA GLY A 173 -2.50 -2.05 8.12
C GLY A 173 -1.51 -0.90 8.03
#